data_AF-A0A4Y7WEE6-F1
#
_entry.id   AF-A0A4Y7WEE6-F1
#
_cell.length_a   1.000
_cell.length_b   1.000
_cell.length_c   1.000
_cell.angle_alpha   90.00
_cell.angle_beta   90.00
_cell.angle_gamma   90.00
#
_symmetry.space_group_name_H-M   'P 1'
#
loop_
_entity.id
_entity.type
_entity.pdbx_description
1 polymer ?
#
loop_
_entity_poly.entity_id
_entity_poly.type
_entity_poly.pdbx_seq_one_letter_code
_entity_poly.pdbx_strand_id
1 'polypeptide(L)' 'MFESLKERYEKNWCRKDQLKRFVSLGAIDQEEYERITGEPLKDNIVKNQAREAEDMDQA' A
#
# COMPACT_ATOMS: atom_id res chain seq x y z
N MET A 1 -2.55 1.68 8.14
CA MET A 1 -2.77 1.98 6.71
C MET A 1 -3.75 0.99 6.07
N PHE A 2 -3.50 -0.32 6.21
CA PHE A 2 -4.33 -1.41 5.67
C PHE A 2 -5.84 -1.28 5.85
N GLU A 3 -6.35 -1.18 7.09
CA GLU A 3 -7.79 -1.17 7.36
C GLU A 3 -8.51 0.00 6.67
N SER A 4 -7.87 1.18 6.65
CA SER A 4 -8.42 2.35 5.97
C SER A 4 -8.47 2.19 4.45
N LEU A 5 -7.52 1.47 3.86
CA LEU A 5 -7.51 1.18 2.42
C LEU A 5 -8.54 0.12 2.06
N LYS A 6 -8.72 -0.88 2.94
CA LYS A 6 -9.77 -1.89 2.82
C LYS A 6 -11.16 -1.25 2.82
N GLU A 7 -11.45 -0.40 3.81
CA GLU A 7 -12.75 0.27 3.91
C GLU A 7 -13.00 1.20 2.70
N ARG A 8 -11.97 1.93 2.24
CA ARG A 8 -12.06 2.74 1.02
C ARG A 8 -12.30 1.91 -0.23
N TYR A 9 -11.71 0.72 -0.33
CA TYR A 9 -11.93 -0.19 -1.45
C TYR A 9 -13.36 -0.73 -1.44
N GLU A 10 -13.87 -1.14 -0.26
CA GLU A 10 -15.26 -1.59 -0.08
C GLU A 10 -16.27 -0.48 -0.41
N LYS A 11 -15.96 0.77 -0.07
CA LYS A 11 -16.75 1.96 -0.42
C LYS A 11 -16.56 2.45 -1.85
N ASN A 12 -15.77 1.73 -2.66
CA ASN A 12 -15.46 2.09 -4.06
C ASN A 12 -14.75 3.45 -4.21
N TRP A 13 -14.11 3.92 -3.14
CA TRP A 13 -13.28 5.15 -3.10
C TRP A 13 -11.83 4.89 -3.47
N CYS A 14 -11.42 3.61 -3.49
CA CYS A 14 -10.09 3.19 -3.92
C CYS A 14 -10.23 2.13 -5.00
N ARG A 15 -9.50 2.28 -6.12
CA ARG A 15 -9.45 1.27 -7.20
C ARG A 15 -8.23 0.39 -7.03
N LYS A 16 -8.25 -0.81 -7.64
CA LYS A 16 -7.12 -1.75 -7.66
C LYS A 16 -5.82 -1.06 -8.08
N ASP A 17 -5.83 -0.23 -9.12
CA ASP A 17 -4.63 0.50 -9.60
C ASP A 17 -4.02 1.45 -8.56
N GLN A 18 -4.85 2.04 -7.70
CA GLN A 18 -4.38 2.90 -6.60
C GLN A 18 -3.74 2.05 -5.51
N LEU A 19 -4.35 0.91 -5.15
CA LEU A 19 -3.76 -0.04 -4.21
C LEU A 19 -2.39 -0.55 -4.70
N LYS A 20 -2.23 -0.81 -5.99
CA LYS A 20 -0.92 -1.18 -6.57
C LYS A 20 0.14 -0.11 -6.34
N ARG A 21 -0.21 1.18 -6.50
CA ARG A 21 0.70 2.30 -6.19
C ARG A 21 1.07 2.35 -4.72
N PHE A 22 0.12 2.10 -3.80
CA PHE A 22 0.43 2.02 -2.38
C PHE A 22 1.41 0.88 -2.05
N VAL A 23 1.30 -0.26 -2.76
CA VAL A 23 2.31 -1.33 -2.68
C VAL A 23 3.67 -0.86 -3.20
N SER A 24 3.73 -0.15 -4.33
CA SER A 24 4.98 0.40 -4.88
C SER A 24 5.66 1.39 -3.94
N LEU A 25 4.86 2.16 -3.20
CA LEU A 25 5.31 3.14 -2.22
C LEU A 25 5.69 2.50 -0.87
N GLY A 26 5.49 1.18 -0.70
CA GLY A 26 5.71 0.49 0.57
C GLY A 26 4.69 0.85 1.67
N ALA A 27 3.57 1.46 1.31
CA ALA A 27 2.52 1.84 2.27
C ALA A 27 1.64 0.64 2.70
N ILE A 28 1.57 -0.39 1.85
CA ILE A 28 1.04 -1.72 2.12
C ILE A 28 1.90 -2.76 1.41
N ASP A 29 1.85 -4.02 1.84
CA ASP A 29 2.57 -5.11 1.16
C ASP A 29 1.69 -5.88 0.14
N GLN A 30 2.30 -6.79 -0.62
CA GLN A 30 1.59 -7.58 -1.63
C GLN A 30 0.50 -8.47 -1.03
N GLU A 31 0.76 -9.08 0.13
CA GLU A 31 -0.24 -9.88 0.86
C GLU A 31 -1.44 -9.03 1.29
N GLU A 32 -1.19 -7.79 1.71
CA GLU A 32 -2.24 -6.85 2.09
C GLU A 32 -3.09 -6.43 0.88
N TYR A 33 -2.46 -6.20 -0.28
CA TYR A 33 -3.19 -5.99 -1.53
C TYR A 33 -4.10 -7.17 -1.89
N GLU A 34 -3.60 -8.40 -1.75
CA GLU A 34 -4.39 -9.61 -2.02
C GLU A 34 -5.55 -9.75 -1.04
N ARG A 35 -5.34 -9.43 0.24
CA ARG A 35 -6.43 -9.44 1.24
C ARG A 35 -7.50 -8.39 1.00
N ILE A 36 -7.14 -7.24 0.42
CA ILE A 36 -8.12 -6.18 0.09
C ILE A 36 -8.87 -6.52 -1.20
N THR A 37 -8.15 -6.93 -2.24
CA THR A 37 -8.72 -7.07 -3.59
C THR A 37 -9.23 -8.48 -3.89
N GLY A 38 -8.82 -9.48 -3.10
CA GLY A 38 -9.09 -10.90 -3.33
C GLY A 38 -8.28 -11.51 -4.48
N GLU A 39 -7.37 -10.74 -5.08
CA GLU A 39 -6.59 -11.17 -6.24
C GLU A 39 -5.08 -10.99 -5.98
N PRO A 40 -4.25 -11.96 -6.36
CA PRO A 40 -2.81 -11.84 -6.20
C PRO A 40 -2.27 -10.73 -7.12
N LEU A 41 -1.35 -9.93 -6.59
CA LEU A 41 -0.66 -8.91 -7.36
C LEU A 41 0.30 -9.57 -8.35
N LYS A 42 -0.04 -9.57 -9.64
CA LYS A 42 0.79 -10.16 -10.71
C LYS A 42 1.87 -9.23 -11.26
N ASP A 43 1.94 -8.00 -10.76
CA ASP A 43 2.86 -6.99 -11.28
C ASP A 43 4.20 -7.03 -10.55
N ASN A 44 5.29 -6.94 -11.33
CA ASN A 44 6.65 -6.88 -10.80
C ASN A 44 6.92 -5.45 -10.30
N ILE A 45 6.41 -5.14 -9.11
CA ILE A 45 6.48 -3.81 -8.52
C ILE A 45 7.85 -3.59 -7.86
N VAL A 46 8.63 -2.65 -8.42
CA VAL A 46 9.87 -2.17 -7.80
C VAL A 46 9.50 -1.26 -6.63
N LYS A 47 9.84 -1.69 -5.40
CA LYS A 47 9.60 -0.91 -4.19
C LYS A 47 10.45 0.36 -4.23
N ASN A 48 9.81 1.53 -4.28
CA ASN A 48 10.51 2.80 -4.19
C ASN A 48 10.80 3.03 -2.70
N GLN A 49 12.05 2.80 -2.29
CA GLN A 49 12.51 3.05 -0.93
C GLN A 49 12.42 4.55 -0.65
N ALA A 50 11.27 5.01 -0.15
CA ALA A 50 11.11 6.34 0.38
C ALA A 50 11.83 6.40 1.73
N ARG A 51 12.98 7.09 1.70
CA ARG A 51 13.86 7.48 2.82
C ARG A 51 13.21 7.42 4.21
N GLU A 52 13.85 6.64 5.08
CA GLU A 52 13.94 6.90 6.51
C GLU A 52 14.31 8.38 6.72
N ALA A 53 13.32 9.22 6.99
CA ALA A 53 13.52 10.38 7.84
C ALA A 53 13.07 9.90 9.22
N GLU A 54 13.93 9.10 9.86
CA GLU A 54 13.87 8.91 11.30
C GLU A 54 13.87 10.28 11.94
N ASP A 55 12.91 10.48 12.84
CA ASP A 55 12.82 11.59 13.74
C ASP A 55 14.20 11.82 14.37
N MET A 56 14.87 12.88 13.92
CA MET A 56 15.95 13.48 14.69
C MET A 56 15.28 14.28 15.82
N ASP A 57 14.71 13.54 16.76
CA ASP A 57 14.45 14.01 18.12
C ASP A 57 15.81 14.31 18.75
N GLN A 58 16.35 15.50 18.46
CA GLN A 58 17.52 16.03 19.12
C GLN A 58 17.08 16.99 20.22
N ALA A 59 17.01 16.41 21.42
CA ALA A 59 17.45 16.92 22.72
C ALA A 59 16.77 18.17 23.32
#